data_AF-A0A261C6M9-F1
#
_entry.id   AF-A0A261C6M9-F1
#
_cell.length_a   1.000
_cell.length_b   1.000
_cell.length_c   1.000
_cell.angle_alpha   90.00
_cell.angle_beta   90.00
_cell.angle_gamma   90.00
#
_symmetry.space_group_name_H-M   'P 1'
#
loop_
_entity.id
_entity.type
_entity.pdbx_description
1 polymer ?
#
loop_
_entity_poly.entity_id
_entity_poly.type
_entity_poly.pdbx_seq_one_letter_code
_entity_poly.pdbx_strand_id
1 'polypeptide(L)'
;LIYKEGTVLESTIQAITRLYNIFNCDRLDIHFCSKNIDTSFVKNLLSNPIFQTWYKIRLDAVEFNSEVVNLFMDMADCTRCFQVFKSKMPLDFSHENAFKFGLNYYNDSRWVKIEDLFKIRNIPAVILDRVNFNSNDIRKYISWWMKSEVYLME
;
A
#
# COMPACT_ATOMS: atom_id res chain seq x y z
N LEU A 1 -10.83 32.20 19.83
CA LEU A 1 -10.57 30.74 19.84
C LEU A 1 -9.10 30.54 20.21
N ILE A 2 -8.84 30.16 21.46
CA ILE A 2 -7.48 29.96 21.98
C ILE A 2 -7.05 28.56 21.54
N TYR A 3 -6.13 28.47 20.59
CA TYR A 3 -5.46 27.21 20.28
C TYR A 3 -4.56 26.85 21.45
N LYS A 4 -4.84 25.73 22.14
CA LYS A 4 -3.83 25.07 22.98
C LYS A 4 -2.79 24.49 22.03
N GLU A 5 -1.52 24.82 22.22
CA GLU A 5 -0.41 24.16 21.54
C GLU A 5 -0.34 22.70 22.00
N GLY A 6 -1.03 21.82 21.28
CA GLY A 6 -0.79 20.39 21.33
C GLY A 6 0.35 20.02 20.40
N THR A 7 0.92 18.83 20.59
CA THR A 7 1.84 18.24 19.62
C THR A 7 1.21 18.22 18.22
N VAL A 8 2.04 18.11 17.17
CA VAL A 8 1.57 17.99 15.78
C VAL A 8 0.55 16.84 15.66
N LEU A 9 0.77 15.73 16.37
CA LEU A 9 -0.14 14.59 16.39
C LEU A 9 -1.50 14.93 17.02
N GLU A 10 -1.52 15.55 18.20
CA GLU A 10 -2.77 15.97 18.87
C GLU A 10 -3.58 16.96 18.03
N SER A 11 -2.89 17.94 17.44
CA SER A 11 -3.51 18.91 16.55
C SER A 11 -4.11 18.24 15.30
N THR A 12 -3.42 17.23 14.75
CA THR A 12 -3.92 16.44 13.60
C THR A 12 -5.14 15.61 13.98
N ILE A 13 -5.12 14.94 15.14
CA ILE A 13 -6.26 14.15 15.64
C ILE A 13 -7.51 15.04 15.77
N GLN A 14 -7.36 16.23 16.37
CA GLN A 14 -8.48 17.17 16.53
C GLN A 14 -9.01 17.65 15.17
N ALA A 15 -8.13 17.93 14.21
CA ALA A 15 -8.53 18.35 12.87
C ALA A 15 -9.32 17.24 12.15
N ILE A 16 -8.80 16.01 12.12
CA ILE A 16 -9.47 14.87 11.47
C ILE A 16 -10.81 14.56 12.16
N THR A 17 -10.87 14.61 13.49
CA THR A 17 -12.14 14.39 14.23
C THR A 17 -13.21 15.39 13.81
N ARG A 18 -12.84 16.67 13.65
CA ARG A 18 -13.77 17.71 13.19
C ARG A 18 -14.21 17.46 11.75
N LEU A 19 -13.30 17.07 10.86
CA LEU A 19 -13.63 16.76 9.47
C LEU A 19 -14.59 15.56 9.38
N TYR A 20 -14.35 14.51 10.16
CA TYR A 20 -15.25 13.36 10.25
C TYR A 20 -16.67 13.76 10.62
N ASN A 21 -16.82 14.61 11.64
CA ASN A 21 -18.13 15.05 12.11
C ASN A 21 -18.85 15.98 11.13
N ILE A 22 -18.13 16.85 10.42
CA ILE A 22 -18.74 17.84 9.52
C ILE A 22 -19.15 17.21 8.19
N PHE A 23 -18.27 16.40 7.61
CA PHE A 23 -18.44 15.88 6.25
C PHE A 23 -18.95 14.45 6.21
N ASN A 24 -19.13 13.81 7.37
CA ASN A 24 -19.49 12.38 7.46
C ASN A 24 -18.52 11.50 6.65
N CYS A 25 -17.22 11.81 6.72
CA CYS A 25 -16.21 11.00 6.06
C CYS A 25 -16.19 9.61 6.72
N ASP A 26 -16.01 8.56 5.93
CA ASP A 26 -15.90 7.17 6.41
C ASP A 26 -14.54 6.55 6.10
N ARG A 27 -13.71 7.27 5.33
CA ARG A 27 -12.42 6.79 4.83
C ARG A 27 -11.35 7.84 5.01
N LEU A 28 -10.17 7.37 5.41
CA LEU A 28 -8.98 8.19 5.53
C LEU A 28 -7.90 7.74 4.56
N ASP A 29 -7.41 8.68 3.75
CA ASP A 29 -6.26 8.50 2.88
C ASP A 29 -5.05 9.17 3.52
N ILE A 30 -4.01 8.41 3.82
CA ILE A 30 -2.77 8.89 4.44
C ILE A 30 -1.66 8.91 3.39
N HIS A 31 -1.02 10.06 3.23
CA HIS A 31 0.06 10.25 2.27
C HIS A 31 1.36 10.62 2.97
N PHE A 32 2.38 9.77 2.84
CA PHE A 32 3.72 10.06 3.31
C PHE A 32 4.57 10.62 2.16
N CYS A 33 4.85 11.91 2.22
CA CYS A 33 5.69 12.64 1.26
C CYS A 33 7.06 12.99 1.88
N SER A 34 7.76 11.99 2.39
CA SER A 34 9.07 12.18 3.02
C SER A 34 10.05 11.16 2.49
N LYS A 35 11.27 11.61 2.23
CA LYS A 35 12.38 10.74 1.82
C LYS A 35 12.64 9.65 2.85
N ASN A 36 12.61 9.99 4.12
CA ASN A 36 12.82 9.06 5.23
C ASN A 36 11.51 8.89 5.99
N ILE A 37 11.16 7.64 6.28
CA ILE A 37 10.03 7.29 7.14
C ILE A 37 10.57 6.75 8.47
N ASP A 38 10.22 7.42 9.56
CA ASP A 38 10.41 6.89 10.91
C ASP A 38 9.29 5.87 11.19
N THR A 39 9.67 4.60 11.27
CA THR A 39 8.75 3.49 11.55
C THR A 39 8.09 3.61 12.92
N SER A 40 8.78 4.21 13.91
CA SER A 40 8.24 4.45 15.25
C SER A 40 7.15 5.51 15.21
N PHE A 41 7.35 6.58 14.43
CA PHE A 41 6.32 7.59 14.19
C PHE A 41 5.08 6.97 13.52
N VAL A 42 5.26 6.16 12.47
CA VAL A 42 4.13 5.50 11.79
C VAL A 42 3.37 4.58 12.74
N LYS A 43 4.08 3.76 13.53
CA LYS A 43 3.47 2.90 14.54
C LYS A 43 2.69 3.70 15.58
N ASN A 44 3.26 4.80 16.08
CA ASN A 44 2.58 5.69 17.03
C ASN A 44 1.33 6.32 16.41
N LEU A 45 1.43 6.88 15.21
CA LEU A 45 0.31 7.45 14.46
C LEU A 45 -0.84 6.44 14.31
N LEU A 46 -0.52 5.23 13.83
CA LEU A 46 -1.52 4.18 13.56
C LEU A 46 -1.99 3.44 14.82
N SER A 47 -1.34 3.66 15.97
CA SER A 47 -1.84 3.15 17.26
C SER A 47 -3.11 3.88 17.71
N ASN A 48 -3.34 5.11 17.23
CA ASN A 48 -4.53 5.86 17.56
C ASN A 48 -5.73 5.39 16.72
N PRO A 49 -6.90 5.10 17.33
CA PRO A 49 -8.07 4.56 16.64
C PRO A 49 -8.54 5.38 15.43
N ILE A 50 -8.38 6.71 15.46
CA ILE A 50 -8.82 7.58 14.36
C ILE A 50 -8.08 7.26 13.06
N PHE A 51 -6.80 6.90 13.16
CA PHE A 51 -5.97 6.57 12.00
C PHE A 51 -6.12 5.12 11.58
N GLN A 52 -6.60 4.21 12.43
CA GLN A 52 -6.84 2.80 12.05
C GLN A 52 -7.95 2.63 10.99
N THR A 53 -8.80 3.64 10.85
CA THR A 53 -9.86 3.73 9.83
C THR A 53 -9.34 4.03 8.42
N TRP A 54 -8.02 4.06 8.23
CA TRP A 54 -7.41 4.35 6.95
C TRP A 54 -7.87 3.36 5.88
N TYR A 55 -8.22 3.92 4.73
CA TYR A 55 -8.57 3.21 3.51
C TYR A 55 -7.38 3.11 2.57
N LYS A 56 -6.56 4.17 2.46
CA LYS A 56 -5.40 4.20 1.58
C LYS A 56 -4.16 4.70 2.29
N ILE A 57 -3.04 4.03 2.06
CA ILE A 57 -1.71 4.59 2.31
C ILE A 57 -1.00 4.78 0.97
N ARG A 58 -0.45 5.98 0.78
CA ARG A 58 0.43 6.33 -0.32
C ARG A 58 1.81 6.71 0.22
N LEU A 59 2.85 6.17 -0.40
CA LEU A 59 4.25 6.50 -0.18
C LEU A 59 4.79 7.19 -1.44
N ASP A 60 5.24 8.44 -1.34
CA ASP A 60 5.81 9.20 -2.46
C ASP A 60 7.23 9.65 -2.12
N ALA A 61 8.16 9.36 -3.04
CA ALA A 61 9.58 9.69 -2.95
C ALA A 61 10.31 9.17 -1.69
N VAL A 62 9.89 8.02 -1.16
CA VAL A 62 10.48 7.34 0.00
C VAL A 62 11.72 6.54 -0.40
N GLU A 63 12.77 6.58 0.42
CA GLU A 63 13.88 5.63 0.38
C GLU A 63 13.54 4.41 1.24
N PHE A 64 13.39 3.27 0.57
CA PHE A 64 13.04 2.02 1.23
C PHE A 64 14.27 1.28 1.77
N ASN A 65 14.19 0.90 3.04
CA ASN A 65 14.92 -0.23 3.60
C ASN A 65 13.92 -1.36 3.92
N SER A 66 14.43 -2.53 4.31
CA SER A 66 13.59 -3.70 4.62
C SER A 66 12.58 -3.41 5.74
N GLU A 67 12.95 -2.63 6.76
CA GLU A 67 12.09 -2.30 7.89
C GLU A 67 10.85 -1.49 7.49
N VAL A 68 11.05 -0.41 6.73
CA VAL A 68 9.96 0.47 6.27
C VAL A 68 9.01 -0.30 5.37
N VAL A 69 9.55 -1.07 4.42
CA VAL A 69 8.70 -1.83 3.49
C VAL A 69 7.89 -2.89 4.23
N ASN A 70 8.54 -3.69 5.09
CA ASN A 70 7.86 -4.76 5.84
C ASN A 70 6.76 -4.19 6.73
N LEU A 71 7.01 -3.06 7.40
CA LEU A 71 5.98 -2.38 8.20
C LEU A 71 4.68 -2.17 7.41
N PHE A 72 4.77 -1.65 6.19
CA PHE A 72 3.58 -1.43 5.37
C PHE A 72 2.98 -2.73 4.83
N MET A 73 3.79 -3.68 4.37
CA MET A 73 3.28 -4.96 3.85
C MET A 73 2.61 -5.82 4.92
N ASP A 74 3.06 -5.75 6.18
CA ASP A 74 2.44 -6.44 7.31
C ASP A 74 1.05 -5.88 7.67
N MET A 75 0.69 -4.71 7.14
CA MET A 75 -0.63 -4.09 7.31
C MET A 75 -1.60 -4.42 6.17
N ALA A 76 -1.26 -5.37 5.30
CA ALA A 76 -2.08 -5.75 4.17
C ALA A 76 -3.45 -6.28 4.57
N ASP A 77 -4.48 -5.71 3.94
CA ASP A 77 -5.87 -6.10 4.07
C ASP A 77 -6.60 -5.81 2.75
N CYS A 78 -7.49 -6.71 2.33
CA CYS A 78 -8.14 -6.63 1.02
C CYS A 78 -9.15 -5.47 0.91
N THR A 79 -9.52 -4.82 2.02
CA THR A 79 -10.35 -3.61 2.04
C THR A 79 -9.55 -2.32 1.89
N ARG A 80 -8.21 -2.41 1.98
CA ARG A 80 -7.30 -1.27 1.98
C ARG A 80 -6.54 -1.12 0.67
N CYS A 81 -6.03 0.08 0.42
CA CYS A 81 -5.26 0.44 -0.77
C CYS A 81 -3.83 0.81 -0.38
N PHE A 82 -2.86 0.29 -1.13
CA PHE A 82 -1.45 0.63 -0.94
C PHE A 82 -0.83 1.10 -2.25
N GLN A 83 -0.16 2.24 -2.20
CA GLN A 83 0.44 2.85 -3.38
C GLN A 83 1.85 3.35 -3.10
N VAL A 84 2.77 3.08 -4.03
CA VAL A 84 4.17 3.47 -3.99
C VAL A 84 4.50 4.25 -5.26
N PHE A 85 4.84 5.52 -5.11
CA PHE A 85 5.18 6.44 -6.20
C PHE A 85 6.59 7.00 -6.03
N LYS A 86 7.27 7.22 -7.17
CA LYS A 86 8.61 7.84 -7.23
C LYS A 86 9.63 7.27 -6.24
N SER A 87 9.43 6.02 -5.84
CA SER A 87 10.20 5.32 -4.82
C SER A 87 10.69 4.02 -5.44
N LYS A 88 11.91 3.61 -5.11
CA LYS A 88 12.50 2.37 -5.61
C LYS A 88 12.45 1.33 -4.51
N MET A 89 11.63 0.31 -4.71
CA MET A 89 11.65 -0.88 -3.87
C MET A 89 12.99 -1.62 -4.04
N PRO A 90 13.49 -2.31 -3.01
CA PRO A 90 14.66 -3.18 -3.17
C PRO A 90 14.40 -4.23 -4.26
N LEU A 91 15.37 -4.46 -5.15
CA LEU A 91 15.16 -5.32 -6.34
C LEU A 91 15.00 -6.80 -6.00
N ASP A 92 15.58 -7.23 -4.90
CA ASP A 92 15.51 -8.57 -4.33
C ASP A 92 14.38 -8.71 -3.30
N PHE A 93 13.55 -7.67 -3.13
CA PHE A 93 12.44 -7.67 -2.20
C PHE A 93 11.44 -8.78 -2.51
N SER A 94 10.97 -9.45 -1.46
CA SER A 94 9.93 -10.46 -1.53
C SER A 94 9.15 -10.45 -0.23
N HIS A 95 7.82 -10.47 -0.32
CA HIS A 95 6.94 -10.54 0.83
C HIS A 95 5.65 -11.26 0.45
N GLU A 96 5.14 -12.10 1.34
CA GLU A 96 3.90 -12.83 1.09
C GLU A 96 2.65 -11.93 0.97
N ASN A 97 2.75 -10.67 1.39
CA ASN A 97 1.64 -9.71 1.46
C ASN A 97 1.73 -8.62 0.37
N ALA A 98 2.76 -8.69 -0.49
CA ALA A 98 3.06 -7.73 -1.54
C ALA A 98 1.87 -7.41 -2.48
N PHE A 99 0.91 -8.33 -2.61
CA PHE A 99 -0.26 -8.16 -3.47
C PHE A 99 -1.57 -8.46 -2.73
N LYS A 100 -1.62 -8.29 -1.41
CA LYS A 100 -2.81 -8.61 -0.60
C LYS A 100 -3.68 -7.40 -0.25
N PHE A 101 -3.33 -6.20 -0.69
CA PHE A 101 -4.23 -5.04 -0.59
C PHE A 101 -5.34 -5.14 -1.64
N GLY A 102 -6.48 -4.50 -1.39
CA GLY A 102 -7.56 -4.40 -2.39
C GLY A 102 -7.14 -3.70 -3.67
N LEU A 103 -6.27 -2.70 -3.54
CA LEU A 103 -5.56 -2.06 -4.64
C LEU A 103 -4.07 -1.99 -4.30
N ASN A 104 -3.23 -2.55 -5.17
CA ASN A 104 -1.78 -2.51 -5.05
C ASN A 104 -1.24 -1.72 -6.24
N TYR A 105 -0.55 -0.61 -6.00
CA TYR A 105 0.07 0.17 -7.07
C TYR A 105 1.55 0.42 -6.77
N TYR A 106 2.42 -0.09 -7.63
CA TYR A 106 3.86 0.17 -7.62
C TYR A 106 4.31 0.86 -8.91
N ASN A 107 4.76 2.12 -8.81
CA ASN A 107 5.29 2.85 -9.95
C ASN A 107 6.64 2.27 -10.44
N ASP A 108 7.53 1.87 -9.52
CA ASP A 108 8.71 1.05 -9.85
C ASP A 108 8.48 -0.39 -9.38
N SER A 109 8.14 -1.26 -10.34
CA SER A 109 7.77 -2.66 -10.13
C SER A 109 8.85 -3.64 -10.61
N ARG A 110 10.08 -3.18 -10.84
CA ARG A 110 11.17 -4.00 -11.38
C ARG A 110 11.65 -5.12 -10.46
N TRP A 111 11.30 -5.05 -9.18
CA TRP A 111 11.53 -6.08 -8.17
C TRP A 111 10.54 -7.25 -8.28
N VAL A 112 9.39 -7.04 -8.92
CA VAL A 112 8.34 -8.06 -9.05
C VAL A 112 8.78 -9.13 -10.04
N LYS A 113 8.69 -10.39 -9.61
CA LYS A 113 8.94 -11.55 -10.47
C LYS A 113 7.63 -12.05 -11.08
N ILE A 114 7.70 -12.68 -12.25
CA ILE A 114 6.50 -13.17 -12.93
C ILE A 114 5.76 -14.22 -12.09
N GLU A 115 6.50 -15.00 -11.30
CA GLU A 115 5.99 -16.00 -10.37
C GLU A 115 5.14 -15.40 -9.25
N ASP A 116 5.38 -14.14 -8.87
CA ASP A 116 4.56 -13.48 -7.85
C ASP A 116 3.16 -13.18 -8.38
N LEU A 117 3.02 -12.92 -9.68
CA LEU A 117 1.72 -12.69 -10.30
C LEU A 117 0.85 -13.95 -10.30
N PHE A 118 1.46 -15.14 -10.41
CA PHE A 118 0.74 -16.42 -10.33
C PHE A 118 0.16 -16.69 -8.94
N LYS A 119 0.55 -15.94 -7.90
CA LYS A 119 0.05 -16.08 -6.53
C LYS A 119 -1.13 -15.16 -6.23
N ILE A 120 -1.42 -14.18 -7.09
CA ILE A 120 -2.49 -13.20 -6.87
C ILE A 120 -3.86 -13.90 -7.00
N ARG A 121 -4.69 -13.82 -5.96
CA ARG A 121 -6.06 -14.39 -5.94
C ARG A 121 -7.01 -13.44 -5.24
N ASN A 122 -8.19 -13.24 -5.81
CA ASN A 122 -9.29 -12.49 -5.17
C ASN A 122 -8.92 -11.05 -4.80
N ILE A 123 -8.09 -10.41 -5.62
CA ILE A 123 -7.65 -9.02 -5.42
C ILE A 123 -8.22 -8.15 -6.55
N PRO A 124 -8.95 -7.07 -6.23
CA PRO A 124 -9.58 -6.21 -7.24
C PRO A 124 -8.59 -5.60 -8.24
N ALA A 125 -7.43 -5.13 -7.78
CA ALA A 125 -6.49 -4.46 -8.67
C ALA A 125 -5.02 -4.59 -8.24
N VAL A 126 -4.17 -4.89 -9.23
CA VAL A 126 -2.71 -4.77 -9.15
C VAL A 126 -2.23 -3.97 -10.34
N ILE A 127 -1.58 -2.83 -10.09
CA ILE A 127 -1.09 -1.89 -11.09
C ILE A 127 0.43 -1.84 -10.98
N LEU A 128 1.11 -2.21 -12.07
CA LEU A 128 2.57 -2.24 -12.18
C LEU A 128 2.99 -1.39 -13.38
N ASP A 129 3.68 -0.27 -13.16
CA ASP A 129 4.11 0.59 -14.28
C ASP A 129 5.46 0.09 -14.84
N ARG A 130 6.57 0.39 -14.15
CA ARG A 130 7.90 0.03 -14.63
C ARG A 130 8.22 -1.41 -14.24
N VAL A 131 8.16 -2.33 -15.20
CA VAL A 131 8.42 -3.76 -15.00
C VAL A 131 9.66 -4.23 -15.78
N ASN A 132 10.17 -5.42 -15.43
CA ASN A 132 11.25 -6.11 -16.17
C ASN A 132 10.74 -7.29 -17.02
N PHE A 133 9.42 -7.41 -17.22
CA PHE A 133 8.83 -8.50 -17.97
C PHE A 133 9.10 -8.36 -19.47
N ASN A 134 9.50 -9.46 -20.10
CA ASN A 134 9.56 -9.55 -21.56
C ASN A 134 8.27 -10.21 -22.11
N SER A 135 8.15 -10.29 -23.44
CA SER A 135 6.98 -10.86 -24.09
C SER A 135 6.71 -12.33 -23.72
N ASN A 136 7.75 -13.10 -23.38
CA ASN A 136 7.62 -14.48 -22.95
C ASN A 136 7.01 -14.60 -21.56
N ASP A 137 7.39 -13.73 -20.64
CA ASP A 137 6.83 -13.68 -19.28
C ASP A 137 5.34 -13.36 -19.33
N ILE A 138 4.94 -12.39 -20.15
CA ILE A 138 3.54 -12.04 -20.35
C ILE A 138 2.75 -13.19 -20.97
N ARG A 139 3.29 -13.88 -21.99
CA ARG A 139 2.65 -15.07 -22.58
C ARG A 139 2.44 -16.18 -21.56
N LYS A 140 3.44 -16.44 -20.71
CA LYS A 140 3.32 -17.43 -19.62
C LYS A 140 2.21 -17.04 -18.64
N TYR A 141 2.14 -15.77 -18.26
CA TYR A 141 1.11 -15.26 -17.35
C TYR A 141 -0.30 -15.38 -17.91
N ILE A 142 -0.54 -14.94 -19.15
CA ILE A 142 -1.86 -15.10 -19.79
C ILE A 142 -2.25 -16.58 -19.87
N SER A 143 -1.32 -17.45 -20.27
CA SER A 143 -1.59 -18.90 -20.37
C SER A 143 -1.93 -19.52 -19.02
N TRP A 144 -1.23 -19.11 -17.96
CA TRP A 144 -1.50 -19.55 -16.60
C TRP A 144 -2.85 -19.03 -16.09
N TRP A 145 -3.17 -17.77 -16.36
CA TRP A 145 -4.43 -17.14 -15.94
C TRP A 145 -5.64 -17.78 -16.61
N MET A 146 -5.59 -17.98 -17.94
CA MET A 146 -6.66 -18.66 -18.69
C MET A 146 -6.91 -20.09 -18.16
N LYS A 147 -5.85 -20.83 -17.82
CA LYS A 147 -6.00 -22.16 -17.23
C LYS A 147 -6.61 -22.10 -15.83
N SER A 148 -6.26 -21.09 -15.05
CA SER A 148 -6.74 -20.93 -13.67
C SER A 148 -8.22 -20.57 -13.61
N GLU A 149 -8.76 -19.84 -14.60
CA GLU A 149 -10.21 -19.59 -14.70
C GLU A 149 -10.99 -20.86 -15.07
N VAL A 150 -10.44 -21.71 -15.94
CA VAL A 150 -11.05 -23.00 -16.27
C VAL A 150 -11.21 -23.88 -15.03
N TYR A 151 -10.25 -23.86 -14.09
CA TYR A 151 -10.34 -24.57 -12.81
C TYR A 151 -11.30 -23.94 -11.79
N LEU A 152 -11.77 -22.71 -11.99
CA LEU A 152 -12.74 -22.05 -11.09
C LEU A 152 -14.20 -22.25 -11.56
N MET A 153 -14.41 -22.84 -12.74
CA MET A 153 -15.72 -23.13 -13.33
C MET A 153 -16.08 -24.63 -13.36
N GLU A 154 -15.17 -25.50 -12.91
CA GLU A 154 -15.40 -26.93 -12.66
C GLU A 154 -15.57 -27.19 -11.15
#